data_AF-A0A2K3QN11-F1
#
_entry.id   AF-A0A2K3QN11-F1
#
_cell.length_a   1.000
_cell.length_b   1.000
_cell.length_c   1.000
_cell.angle_alpha   90.00
_cell.angle_beta   90.00
_cell.angle_gamma   90.00
#
_symmetry.space_group_name_H-M   'P 1'
#
loop_
_entity.id
_entity.type
_entity.pdbx_description
1 polymer ?
#
loop_
_entity_poly.entity_id
_entity_poly.type
_entity_poly.pdbx_seq_one_letter_code
_entity_poly.pdbx_strand_id
1 'polypeptide(L)'
;MAANTHANGWARRATAGLVLGLAMTRPPTAAAAAATHGVPYVPTQLLTPSACSNASACHGRDVAYMFAPGGDGAAVQFLALNYSSGVADRARPYRITTELPFLQGAGATTAFGAVRTGDGTVVVYAGECDGPAGHVWSFDPGVEGSTGAGWTARTTTAQQGGGGPYFLGATLAFSSTLAPTMDQPTIYTYGGMCLAPRTDAATWQADGNYTKTMMSLAPASRQPTTAYGLRVASVSGPRVPFAGFTATQLPASVTNISGAVTQQAGFVFLGGHSQRAFINMSTAAVWSLPEESWSYVNIQPPAGEQQPGNELAVRQGGGGAAAAAAEVYSRSGHTAVLSEDGRSVVVLGGWVGDVDTPAEPQLAVLDMGQAYSSWRWRIPTAQPEGPGIYGHGAALLPGNVMMVYGGWETQAPGGAKAKRQAETTAPRFLNL
;
A
#
# COMPACT_ATOMS: atom_id res chain seq x y z
N MET A 1 26.26 4.40 94.40
CA MET A 1 25.30 3.30 94.25
C MET A 1 23.90 3.88 94.26
N ALA A 2 23.08 3.51 93.26
CA ALA A 2 21.64 3.79 93.08
C ALA A 2 21.22 5.28 93.06
N ALA A 3 20.89 5.88 91.91
CA ALA A 3 19.60 5.82 91.19
C ALA A 3 18.44 6.42 92.03
N ASN A 4 17.64 7.38 91.59
CA ASN A 4 17.52 8.09 90.31
C ASN A 4 16.67 9.36 90.56
N THR A 5 16.87 10.38 89.74
CA THR A 5 15.91 11.41 89.29
C THR A 5 15.23 12.36 90.31
N HIS A 6 15.62 13.63 90.21
CA HIS A 6 14.84 14.82 90.57
C HIS A 6 14.99 15.89 89.48
N ALA A 7 14.05 16.84 89.49
CA ALA A 7 13.98 18.12 88.76
C ALA A 7 13.12 18.09 87.48
N ASN A 8 11.91 18.68 87.51
CA ASN A 8 11.58 20.11 87.30
C ASN A 8 11.52 20.44 85.80
N GLY A 9 10.57 21.19 85.26
CA GLY A 9 9.51 22.01 85.82
C GLY A 9 8.72 22.67 84.68
N TRP A 10 7.62 23.31 85.07
CA TRP A 10 6.59 24.00 84.29
C TRP A 10 7.03 24.85 83.09
N ALA A 11 6.17 24.93 82.05
CA ALA A 11 5.33 26.13 81.81
C ALA A 11 4.61 26.15 80.42
N ARG A 12 3.32 26.56 80.49
CA ARG A 12 2.58 27.49 79.60
C ARG A 12 2.14 27.08 78.17
N ARG A 13 0.81 26.88 78.10
CA ARG A 13 -0.21 27.59 77.27
C ARG A 13 0.00 27.83 75.76
N ALA A 14 -1.01 27.33 75.04
CA ALA A 14 -1.81 27.95 73.96
C ALA A 14 -1.19 28.11 72.57
N THR A 15 -1.81 27.51 71.55
CA THR A 15 -2.70 28.20 70.59
C THR A 15 -3.23 27.22 69.54
N ALA A 16 -4.47 27.46 69.13
CA ALA A 16 -5.18 26.72 68.08
C ALA A 16 -4.69 27.16 66.69
N GLY A 17 -4.58 26.22 65.76
CA GLY A 17 -4.31 26.47 64.35
C GLY A 17 -4.94 25.37 63.50
N LEU A 18 -6.21 25.53 63.15
CA LEU A 18 -6.95 24.69 62.23
C LEU A 18 -6.53 25.06 60.80
N VAL A 19 -5.66 24.27 60.17
CA VAL A 19 -5.27 24.48 58.76
C VAL A 19 -6.32 23.80 57.87
N LEU A 20 -7.22 24.62 57.32
CA LEU A 20 -8.10 24.24 56.20
C LEU A 20 -7.25 24.15 54.93
N GLY A 21 -6.97 22.93 54.45
CA GLY A 21 -6.37 22.72 53.14
C GLY A 21 -7.42 22.87 52.03
N LEU A 22 -7.41 24.00 51.32
CA LEU A 22 -8.11 24.13 50.04
C LEU A 22 -7.37 23.29 48.98
N ALA A 23 -7.92 22.12 48.66
CA ALA A 23 -7.54 21.37 47.47
C ALA A 23 -8.13 22.08 46.23
N MET A 24 -7.31 22.84 45.52
CA MET A 24 -7.66 23.32 44.17
C MET A 24 -7.57 22.14 43.20
N THR A 25 -8.71 21.50 42.93
CA THR A 25 -8.85 20.53 41.84
C THR A 25 -8.79 21.28 40.51
N ARG A 26 -7.62 21.30 39.89
CA ARG A 26 -7.42 21.75 38.51
C ARG A 26 -8.11 20.71 37.60
N PRO A 27 -9.02 21.10 36.68
CA PRO A 27 -9.57 20.15 35.72
C PRO A 27 -8.43 19.64 34.83
N PRO A 28 -8.36 18.34 34.52
CA PRO A 28 -7.44 17.84 33.52
C PRO A 28 -7.89 18.40 32.17
N THR A 29 -7.21 19.44 31.69
CA THR A 29 -7.22 19.78 30.26
C THR A 29 -6.42 18.70 29.55
N ALA A 30 -7.03 17.55 29.31
CA ALA A 30 -6.56 16.59 28.33
C ALA A 30 -6.81 17.22 26.95
N ALA A 31 -5.87 18.05 26.49
CA ALA A 31 -5.74 18.28 25.06
C ALA A 31 -5.45 16.91 24.44
N ALA A 32 -6.44 16.34 23.74
CA ALA A 32 -6.24 15.17 22.92
C ALA A 32 -5.17 15.53 21.88
N ALA A 33 -3.92 15.15 22.14
CA ALA A 33 -2.85 15.24 21.16
C ALA A 33 -3.14 14.20 20.08
N ALA A 34 -3.90 14.59 19.05
CA ALA A 34 -4.02 13.81 17.83
C ALA A 34 -2.60 13.62 17.26
N ALA A 35 -2.11 12.38 17.25
CA ALA A 35 -0.77 12.03 16.79
C ALA A 35 -0.64 12.33 15.29
N THR A 36 0.48 12.93 14.88
CA THR A 36 0.85 13.06 13.46
C THR A 36 1.18 11.67 12.89
N HIS A 37 0.66 11.35 11.70
CA HIS A 37 1.01 10.12 11.01
C HIS A 37 2.52 10.03 10.70
N GLY A 38 3.12 8.83 10.81
CA GLY A 38 4.53 8.59 10.51
C GLY A 38 4.81 8.26 9.04
N VAL A 39 5.67 9.02 8.38
CA VAL A 39 6.12 8.80 6.99
C VAL A 39 7.48 8.07 6.95
N PRO A 40 7.73 7.13 6.01
CA PRO A 40 6.84 6.67 4.95
C PRO A 40 5.57 6.00 5.50
N TYR A 41 4.44 6.31 4.88
CA TYR A 41 3.19 5.73 5.32
C TYR A 41 3.04 4.27 4.91
N VAL A 42 2.22 3.54 5.65
CA VAL A 42 1.77 2.19 5.27
C VAL A 42 0.47 2.32 4.47
N PRO A 43 0.47 2.05 3.15
CA PRO A 43 -0.74 2.12 2.34
C PRO A 43 -1.67 0.96 2.66
N THR A 44 -2.95 1.14 2.36
CA THR A 44 -3.90 0.04 2.37
C THR A 44 -3.66 -0.85 1.15
N GLN A 45 -3.42 -2.14 1.35
CA GLN A 45 -3.25 -3.12 0.26
C GLN A 45 -4.54 -3.93 0.13
N LEU A 46 -5.19 -3.84 -1.02
CA LEU A 46 -6.45 -4.54 -1.32
C LEU A 46 -6.16 -5.66 -2.32
N LEU A 47 -6.49 -6.90 -1.94
CA LEU A 47 -6.05 -8.10 -2.63
C LEU A 47 -7.27 -8.90 -3.12
N THR A 48 -7.60 -8.75 -4.40
CA THR A 48 -8.59 -9.56 -5.11
C THR A 48 -7.90 -10.67 -5.92
N PRO A 49 -8.61 -11.74 -6.31
CA PRO A 49 -8.01 -12.78 -7.14
C PRO A 49 -7.80 -12.24 -8.55
N SER A 50 -6.61 -12.44 -9.13
CA SER A 50 -6.26 -11.89 -10.45
C SER A 50 -6.83 -12.68 -11.63
N ALA A 51 -7.07 -13.98 -11.47
CA ALA A 51 -7.90 -14.84 -12.33
C ALA A 51 -7.98 -16.25 -11.74
N CYS A 52 -9.19 -16.75 -11.47
CA CYS A 52 -9.38 -18.13 -11.03
C CYS A 52 -9.60 -19.04 -12.26
N SER A 53 -8.53 -19.57 -12.85
CA SER A 53 -8.64 -20.46 -14.03
C SER A 53 -9.33 -21.80 -13.71
N ASN A 54 -9.24 -22.25 -12.46
CA ASN A 54 -9.99 -23.37 -11.94
C ASN A 54 -10.75 -22.99 -10.67
N ALA A 55 -12.08 -22.96 -10.75
CA ALA A 55 -12.98 -22.63 -9.65
C ALA A 55 -12.80 -23.52 -8.40
N SER A 56 -12.37 -24.77 -8.57
CA SER A 56 -12.15 -25.69 -7.44
C SER A 56 -10.79 -25.51 -6.76
N ALA A 57 -9.85 -24.83 -7.43
CA ALA A 57 -8.49 -24.59 -6.92
C ALA A 57 -8.30 -23.15 -6.41
N CYS A 58 -9.26 -22.25 -6.67
CA CYS A 58 -9.19 -20.86 -6.25
C CYS A 58 -9.94 -20.65 -4.93
N HIS A 59 -9.23 -20.79 -3.81
CA HIS A 59 -9.83 -20.63 -2.49
C HIS A 59 -10.23 -19.17 -2.25
N GLY A 60 -11.44 -18.96 -1.72
CA GLY A 60 -11.95 -17.62 -1.41
C GLY A 60 -12.17 -16.74 -2.65
N ARG A 61 -12.54 -17.30 -3.80
CA ARG A 61 -12.73 -16.54 -5.07
C ARG A 61 -13.58 -15.27 -4.93
N ASP A 62 -14.54 -15.29 -4.00
CA ASP A 62 -15.50 -14.22 -3.75
C ASP A 62 -15.18 -13.43 -2.48
N VAL A 63 -13.90 -13.41 -2.07
CA VAL A 63 -13.41 -12.71 -0.89
C VAL A 63 -12.27 -11.79 -1.28
N ALA A 64 -12.38 -10.51 -0.88
CA ALA A 64 -11.30 -9.53 -0.97
C ALA A 64 -10.58 -9.50 0.37
N TYR A 65 -9.25 -9.64 0.37
CA TYR A 65 -8.43 -9.50 1.55
C TYR A 65 -7.77 -8.14 1.60
N MET A 66 -7.51 -7.64 2.80
CA MET A 66 -7.04 -6.26 2.96
C MET A 66 -6.04 -6.16 4.11
N PHE A 67 -4.92 -5.49 3.86
CA PHE A 67 -4.07 -4.96 4.91
C PHE A 67 -4.35 -3.47 5.05
N ALA A 68 -4.87 -3.07 6.19
CA ALA A 68 -5.20 -1.67 6.47
C ALA A 68 -4.69 -1.30 7.87
N PRO A 69 -4.00 -0.16 8.05
CA PRO A 69 -3.71 0.33 9.40
C PRO A 69 -5.02 0.55 10.21
N GLY A 70 -5.02 0.65 11.54
CA GLY A 70 -6.24 0.70 12.38
C GLY A 70 -6.71 2.08 12.91
N GLY A 71 -6.53 3.17 12.16
CA GLY A 71 -6.52 4.57 12.61
C GLY A 71 -5.12 5.21 12.58
N ASP A 72 -4.97 6.40 13.17
CA ASP A 72 -3.68 7.11 13.27
C ASP A 72 -2.80 6.46 14.33
N GLY A 73 -1.62 5.96 13.93
CA GLY A 73 -0.68 5.28 14.84
C GLY A 73 -1.11 3.87 15.29
N ALA A 74 -2.21 3.35 14.77
CA ALA A 74 -2.71 2.01 15.09
C ALA A 74 -2.06 0.93 14.22
N ALA A 75 -1.91 -0.27 14.79
CA ALA A 75 -1.33 -1.42 14.11
C ALA A 75 -2.08 -1.78 12.82
N VAL A 76 -1.36 -2.40 11.88
CA VAL A 76 -1.93 -2.96 10.65
C VAL A 76 -2.82 -4.14 10.98
N GLN A 77 -3.93 -4.23 10.28
CA GLN A 77 -4.96 -5.25 10.46
C GLN A 77 -5.13 -6.03 9.18
N PHE A 78 -5.46 -7.31 9.33
CA PHE A 78 -5.86 -8.16 8.23
C PHE A 78 -7.39 -8.32 8.25
N LEU A 79 -8.03 -7.83 7.19
CA LEU A 79 -9.47 -7.78 7.02
C LEU A 79 -9.90 -8.62 5.82
N ALA A 80 -11.16 -9.02 5.79
CA ALA A 80 -11.79 -9.64 4.64
C ALA A 80 -13.17 -9.05 4.34
N LEU A 81 -13.53 -9.02 3.07
CA LEU A 81 -14.87 -8.69 2.58
C LEU A 81 -15.35 -9.81 1.66
N ASN A 82 -16.42 -10.50 2.06
CA ASN A 82 -17.08 -11.49 1.22
C ASN A 82 -18.12 -10.79 0.33
N TYR A 83 -18.03 -10.99 -0.98
CA TYR A 83 -18.91 -10.43 -2.00
C TYR A 83 -19.64 -11.50 -2.83
N SER A 84 -19.71 -12.74 -2.34
CA SER A 84 -20.37 -13.88 -3.02
C SER A 84 -21.85 -13.68 -3.32
N SER A 85 -22.53 -12.84 -2.54
CA SER A 85 -23.94 -12.46 -2.73
C SER A 85 -24.11 -11.04 -3.30
N GLY A 86 -23.03 -10.51 -3.90
CA GLY A 86 -22.91 -9.10 -4.25
C GLY A 86 -22.45 -8.26 -3.06
N VAL A 87 -22.38 -6.93 -3.28
CA VAL A 87 -21.95 -5.98 -2.26
C VAL A 87 -23.11 -5.04 -1.93
N ALA A 88 -23.60 -5.10 -0.70
CA ALA A 88 -24.65 -4.19 -0.23
C ALA A 88 -24.12 -2.78 0.01
N ASP A 89 -25.00 -1.76 -0.04
CA ASP A 89 -24.69 -0.33 0.17
C ASP A 89 -24.01 0.00 1.51
N ARG A 90 -23.89 -0.96 2.42
CA ARG A 90 -23.15 -0.84 3.68
C ARG A 90 -22.31 -2.06 4.03
N ALA A 91 -21.82 -2.80 3.03
CA ALA A 91 -20.88 -3.87 3.30
C ALA A 91 -19.68 -3.33 4.09
N ARG A 92 -19.21 -4.07 5.08
CA ARG A 92 -18.06 -3.71 5.92
C ARG A 92 -17.09 -4.87 5.93
N PRO A 93 -15.79 -4.62 5.73
CA PRO A 93 -14.79 -5.64 5.96
C PRO A 93 -14.86 -6.11 7.41
N TYR A 94 -14.82 -7.42 7.64
CA TYR A 94 -14.68 -7.98 8.97
C TYR A 94 -13.19 -8.24 9.24
N ARG A 95 -12.82 -8.14 10.51
CA ARG A 95 -11.44 -8.34 10.94
C ARG A 95 -11.14 -9.83 11.07
N ILE A 96 -10.06 -10.28 10.42
CA ILE A 96 -9.51 -11.64 10.62
C ILE A 96 -8.61 -11.63 11.84
N THR A 97 -7.62 -10.73 11.87
CA THR A 97 -6.70 -10.58 13.01
C THR A 97 -6.05 -9.19 13.04
N THR A 98 -5.67 -8.74 14.24
CA THR A 98 -4.72 -7.63 14.45
C THR A 98 -3.29 -8.11 14.70
N GLU A 99 -3.14 -9.36 15.09
CA GLU A 99 -1.86 -9.95 15.45
C GLU A 99 -1.21 -10.50 14.19
N LEU A 100 -0.46 -9.63 13.52
CA LEU A 100 0.33 -10.00 12.36
C LEU A 100 1.71 -10.45 12.85
N PRO A 101 2.04 -11.76 12.79
CA PRO A 101 3.27 -12.28 13.39
C PRO A 101 4.53 -11.66 12.77
N PHE A 102 4.45 -11.23 11.51
CA PHE A 102 5.52 -10.54 10.79
C PHE A 102 5.71 -9.07 11.16
N LEU A 103 4.83 -8.49 12.00
CA LEU A 103 4.98 -7.14 12.56
C LEU A 103 5.21 -7.15 14.07
N GLN A 104 5.12 -8.31 14.73
CA GLN A 104 5.34 -8.43 16.17
C GLN A 104 6.83 -8.23 16.49
N GLY A 105 7.14 -7.23 17.31
CA GLY A 105 8.54 -6.90 17.66
C GLY A 105 9.37 -6.39 16.49
N ALA A 106 8.72 -5.97 15.40
CA ALA A 106 9.36 -5.46 14.20
C ALA A 106 10.16 -4.17 14.48
N GLY A 107 11.36 -4.07 13.92
CA GLY A 107 12.16 -2.85 13.94
C GLY A 107 11.54 -1.74 13.11
N ALA A 108 11.99 -0.50 13.32
CA ALA A 108 11.40 0.69 12.71
C ALA A 108 11.43 0.67 11.16
N THR A 109 12.42 0.01 10.56
CA THR A 109 12.57 -0.11 9.10
C THR A 109 11.87 -1.35 8.52
N THR A 110 11.07 -2.06 9.32
CA THR A 110 10.32 -3.22 8.84
C THR A 110 9.21 -2.79 7.89
N ALA A 111 9.33 -3.22 6.64
CA ALA A 111 8.28 -3.09 5.64
C ALA A 111 7.72 -4.48 5.30
N PHE A 112 6.58 -4.48 4.64
CA PHE A 112 6.02 -5.68 4.05
C PHE A 112 5.30 -5.37 2.75
N GLY A 113 5.30 -6.32 1.84
CA GLY A 113 4.47 -6.32 0.65
C GLY A 113 3.65 -7.59 0.61
N ALA A 114 2.37 -7.45 0.28
CA ALA A 114 1.42 -8.55 0.22
C ALA A 114 0.89 -8.72 -1.20
N VAL A 115 0.56 -9.96 -1.54
CA VAL A 115 -0.02 -10.31 -2.82
C VAL A 115 -0.91 -11.52 -2.66
N ARG A 116 -1.90 -11.67 -3.55
CA ARG A 116 -2.73 -12.85 -3.62
C ARG A 116 -2.33 -13.71 -4.82
N THR A 117 -2.18 -15.00 -4.59
CA THR A 117 -1.71 -15.96 -5.58
C THR A 117 -2.89 -16.57 -6.34
N GLY A 118 -2.62 -17.28 -7.45
CA GLY A 118 -3.66 -17.82 -8.33
C GLY A 118 -4.54 -18.92 -7.72
N ASP A 119 -4.05 -19.59 -6.67
CA ASP A 119 -4.79 -20.56 -5.84
C ASP A 119 -5.60 -19.88 -4.72
N GLY A 120 -5.47 -18.55 -4.56
CA GLY A 120 -6.20 -17.77 -3.57
C GLY A 120 -5.46 -17.54 -2.25
N THR A 121 -4.29 -18.13 -2.05
CA THR A 121 -3.42 -17.90 -0.88
C THR A 121 -2.99 -16.43 -0.80
N VAL A 122 -2.96 -15.87 0.40
CA VAL A 122 -2.37 -14.55 0.64
C VAL A 122 -0.92 -14.74 1.07
N VAL A 123 0.01 -14.13 0.34
CA VAL A 123 1.44 -14.20 0.62
C VAL A 123 1.96 -12.82 1.00
N VAL A 124 2.79 -12.77 2.04
CA VAL A 124 3.44 -11.56 2.52
C VAL A 124 4.94 -11.78 2.57
N TYR A 125 5.72 -10.91 1.92
CA TYR A 125 7.16 -10.81 2.19
C TYR A 125 7.37 -9.64 3.17
N ALA A 126 8.03 -9.90 4.30
CA ALA A 126 8.21 -8.92 5.38
C ALA A 126 9.62 -9.00 5.98
N GLY A 127 10.19 -7.84 6.30
CA GLY A 127 11.51 -7.72 6.92
C GLY A 127 12.01 -6.28 6.93
N GLU A 128 13.14 -6.03 7.60
CA GLU A 128 13.80 -4.73 7.62
C GLU A 128 14.45 -4.44 6.26
N CYS A 129 14.13 -3.28 5.68
CA CYS A 129 14.60 -2.90 4.34
C CYS A 129 16.13 -2.66 4.27
N ASP A 130 16.75 -2.36 5.40
CA ASP A 130 18.20 -2.21 5.60
C ASP A 130 18.84 -3.41 6.31
N GLY A 131 18.05 -4.46 6.56
CA GLY A 131 18.47 -5.68 7.22
C GLY A 131 18.76 -6.84 6.25
N PRO A 132 18.91 -8.06 6.79
CA PRO A 132 19.02 -9.27 5.98
C PRO A 132 17.71 -9.55 5.22
N ALA A 133 17.71 -10.60 4.40
CA ALA A 133 16.49 -11.05 3.75
C ALA A 133 15.41 -11.41 4.78
N GLY A 134 14.19 -10.99 4.49
CA GLY A 134 13.03 -11.16 5.36
C GLY A 134 12.46 -12.59 5.34
N HIS A 135 11.20 -12.71 5.74
CA HIS A 135 10.48 -13.99 5.72
C HIS A 135 9.28 -13.92 4.78
N VAL A 136 8.96 -15.05 4.15
CA VAL A 136 7.74 -15.21 3.35
C VAL A 136 6.68 -15.85 4.25
N TRP A 137 5.55 -15.19 4.42
CA TRP A 137 4.42 -15.65 5.21
C TRP A 137 3.26 -15.98 4.30
N SER A 138 2.54 -17.06 4.57
CA SER A 138 1.35 -17.44 3.81
C SER A 138 0.15 -17.68 4.70
N PHE A 139 -1.00 -17.18 4.26
CA PHE A 139 -2.32 -17.43 4.82
C PHE A 139 -3.17 -18.12 3.76
N ASP A 140 -3.56 -19.36 4.05
CA ASP A 140 -4.41 -20.17 3.17
C ASP A 140 -5.84 -20.19 3.71
N PRO A 141 -6.82 -19.57 3.00
CA PRO A 141 -8.20 -19.56 3.45
C PRO A 141 -8.91 -20.91 3.33
N GLY A 142 -8.33 -21.90 2.64
CA GLY A 142 -8.89 -23.25 2.47
C GLY A 142 -8.57 -24.23 3.61
N VAL A 143 -7.68 -23.88 4.54
CA VAL A 143 -7.27 -24.76 5.65
C VAL A 143 -7.96 -24.34 6.94
N GLU A 144 -8.93 -25.14 7.40
CA GLU A 144 -9.53 -24.97 8.73
C GLU A 144 -8.54 -25.35 9.84
N GLY A 145 -8.41 -24.52 10.88
CA GLY A 145 -7.75 -24.90 12.13
C GLY A 145 -6.24 -24.66 12.26
N SER A 146 -5.62 -23.81 11.44
CA SER A 146 -4.20 -23.45 11.64
C SER A 146 -4.01 -22.66 12.95
N THR A 147 -3.51 -23.33 13.98
CA THR A 147 -3.12 -22.75 15.27
C THR A 147 -1.92 -21.83 15.08
N GLY A 148 -2.15 -20.52 15.29
CA GLY A 148 -1.21 -19.43 15.00
C GLY A 148 -1.83 -18.39 14.06
N ALA A 149 -2.97 -17.81 14.43
CA ALA A 149 -3.70 -16.76 13.68
C ALA A 149 -3.91 -16.96 12.16
N GLY A 150 -3.67 -18.16 11.59
CA GLY A 150 -3.77 -18.38 10.13
C GLY A 150 -2.44 -18.40 9.35
N TRP A 151 -1.30 -18.05 9.94
CA TRP A 151 -0.08 -17.72 9.19
C TRP A 151 1.03 -18.77 9.31
N THR A 152 1.60 -19.15 8.17
CA THR A 152 2.78 -20.03 8.10
C THR A 152 4.00 -19.27 7.59
N ALA A 153 5.10 -19.29 8.36
CA ALA A 153 6.37 -18.68 7.97
C ALA A 153 7.22 -19.63 7.14
N ARG A 154 7.88 -19.11 6.11
CA ARG A 154 8.88 -19.77 5.29
C ARG A 154 10.16 -18.93 5.28
N THR A 155 11.29 -19.62 5.45
CA THR A 155 12.60 -18.97 5.48
C THR A 155 12.99 -18.49 4.08
N THR A 156 13.79 -17.44 4.03
CA THR A 156 14.43 -17.00 2.79
C THR A 156 15.94 -17.25 2.87
N THR A 157 16.52 -17.62 1.73
CA THR A 157 17.96 -17.76 1.57
C THR A 157 18.41 -16.74 0.55
N ALA A 158 19.24 -15.78 0.97
CA ALA A 158 19.74 -14.73 0.09
C ALA A 158 21.08 -15.13 -0.54
N GLN A 159 21.20 -14.92 -1.85
CA GLN A 159 22.52 -14.68 -2.45
C GLN A 159 22.96 -13.24 -2.14
N GLN A 160 24.27 -12.95 -2.21
CA GLN A 160 24.82 -11.66 -1.76
C GLN A 160 24.03 -10.45 -2.30
N GLY A 161 23.74 -9.47 -1.43
CA GLY A 161 23.02 -8.24 -1.78
C GLY A 161 21.49 -8.30 -1.63
N GLY A 162 20.94 -9.28 -0.91
CA GLY A 162 19.50 -9.38 -0.62
C GLY A 162 19.11 -8.79 0.75
N GLY A 163 18.09 -7.93 0.78
CA GLY A 163 17.49 -7.36 1.99
C GLY A 163 15.97 -7.54 2.03
N GLY A 164 15.33 -7.01 3.08
CA GLY A 164 13.87 -6.97 3.21
C GLY A 164 13.18 -6.17 2.09
N PRO A 165 11.83 -6.22 2.02
CA PRO A 165 11.07 -5.36 1.13
C PRO A 165 11.23 -3.89 1.55
N TYR A 166 10.99 -2.97 0.62
CA TYR A 166 11.05 -1.53 0.88
C TYR A 166 9.63 -0.96 1.08
N PHE A 167 9.50 0.13 1.83
CA PHE A 167 8.23 0.84 1.96
C PHE A 167 7.79 1.41 0.62
N LEU A 168 6.47 1.42 0.36
CA LEU A 168 5.88 1.97 -0.86
C LEU A 168 6.46 1.35 -2.16
N GLY A 169 7.00 0.14 -2.09
CA GLY A 169 7.39 -0.67 -3.24
C GLY A 169 6.24 -1.58 -3.71
N ALA A 170 6.48 -2.31 -4.80
CA ALA A 170 5.53 -3.31 -5.31
C ALA A 170 5.90 -4.72 -4.87
N THR A 171 4.89 -5.57 -4.73
CA THR A 171 5.04 -7.01 -4.53
C THR A 171 4.08 -7.75 -5.45
N LEU A 172 4.61 -8.71 -6.21
CA LEU A 172 3.88 -9.47 -7.22
C LEU A 172 4.06 -10.96 -6.95
N ALA A 173 3.10 -11.78 -7.40
CA ALA A 173 3.22 -13.23 -7.39
C ALA A 173 2.94 -13.76 -8.80
N PHE A 174 3.71 -14.76 -9.22
CA PHE A 174 3.56 -15.36 -10.53
C PHE A 174 3.87 -16.85 -10.51
N SER A 175 3.04 -17.63 -11.22
CA SER A 175 3.22 -19.07 -11.42
C SER A 175 3.20 -19.35 -12.92
N SER A 176 4.30 -19.86 -13.49
CA SER A 176 4.38 -20.10 -14.94
C SER A 176 3.41 -21.20 -15.40
N THR A 177 3.27 -22.27 -14.60
CA THR A 177 2.36 -23.38 -14.87
C THR A 177 1.10 -23.25 -14.01
N LEU A 178 -0.07 -23.39 -14.63
CA LEU A 178 -1.39 -23.40 -13.99
C LEU A 178 -1.99 -24.80 -13.87
N ALA A 179 -1.72 -25.68 -14.84
CA ALA A 179 -2.22 -27.06 -14.85
C ALA A 179 -1.22 -28.00 -15.56
N PRO A 180 -1.19 -29.31 -15.26
CA PRO A 180 -2.12 -30.07 -14.38
C PRO A 180 -1.90 -29.82 -12.87
N THR A 181 -0.76 -29.25 -12.50
CA THR A 181 -0.47 -28.83 -11.12
C THR A 181 0.14 -27.43 -11.20
N MET A 182 -0.45 -26.48 -10.45
CA MET A 182 0.04 -25.11 -10.39
C MET A 182 1.41 -25.09 -9.71
N ASP A 183 2.34 -24.31 -10.24
CA ASP A 183 3.64 -24.12 -9.60
C ASP A 183 3.47 -23.32 -8.29
N GLN A 184 4.38 -23.53 -7.32
CA GLN A 184 4.50 -22.60 -6.20
C GLN A 184 4.87 -21.22 -6.77
N PRO A 185 4.23 -20.13 -6.32
CA PRO A 185 4.42 -18.82 -6.91
C PRO A 185 5.81 -18.28 -6.57
N THR A 186 6.49 -17.73 -7.58
CA THR A 186 7.63 -16.84 -7.39
C THR A 186 7.11 -15.46 -6.99
N ILE A 187 7.65 -14.91 -5.91
CA ILE A 187 7.32 -13.56 -5.45
C ILE A 187 8.35 -12.60 -6.02
N TYR A 188 7.90 -11.45 -6.53
CA TYR A 188 8.78 -10.38 -7.02
C TYR A 188 8.59 -9.13 -6.17
N THR A 189 9.67 -8.42 -5.88
CA THR A 189 9.61 -7.09 -5.27
C THR A 189 10.39 -6.08 -6.08
N TYR A 190 9.88 -4.86 -6.14
CA TYR A 190 10.50 -3.78 -6.90
C TYR A 190 10.33 -2.43 -6.22
N GLY A 191 11.36 -1.59 -6.35
CA GLY A 191 11.30 -0.19 -5.95
C GLY A 191 11.04 -0.01 -4.46
N GLY A 192 10.58 1.18 -4.11
CA GLY A 192 10.33 1.56 -2.73
C GLY A 192 11.49 2.33 -2.10
N MET A 193 11.28 2.75 -0.87
CA MET A 193 12.23 3.50 -0.06
C MET A 193 12.43 2.87 1.33
N CYS A 194 13.62 3.02 1.87
CA CYS A 194 14.02 2.56 3.18
C CYS A 194 14.34 3.76 4.06
N LEU A 195 13.52 3.94 5.09
CA LEU A 195 13.65 5.01 6.08
C LEU A 195 12.87 4.61 7.33
N ALA A 196 13.43 4.82 8.51
CA ALA A 196 12.67 4.69 9.75
C ALA A 196 11.54 5.74 9.78
N PRO A 197 10.28 5.35 10.09
CA PRO A 197 9.16 6.26 10.11
C PRO A 197 9.41 7.48 11.00
N ARG A 198 9.07 8.66 10.48
CA ARG A 198 9.21 9.95 11.16
C ARG A 198 7.95 10.78 10.98
N THR A 199 7.74 11.77 11.84
CA THR A 199 6.55 12.64 11.77
C THR A 199 6.73 13.87 10.87
N ASP A 200 7.95 14.14 10.41
CA ASP A 200 8.24 15.26 9.51
C ASP A 200 7.94 14.89 8.05
N ALA A 201 6.83 15.41 7.54
CA ALA A 201 6.37 15.23 6.17
C ALA A 201 7.16 16.05 5.14
N ALA A 202 7.99 17.03 5.56
CA ALA A 202 8.71 17.88 4.62
C ALA A 202 9.97 17.21 4.03
N THR A 203 10.66 16.39 4.81
CA THR A 203 12.01 15.88 4.44
C THR A 203 12.06 14.39 4.12
N TRP A 204 11.05 13.60 4.52
CA TRP A 204 11.11 12.13 4.41
C TRP A 204 11.37 11.61 2.99
N GLN A 205 10.84 12.29 1.97
CA GLN A 205 11.06 11.89 0.57
C GLN A 205 12.53 12.00 0.20
N ALA A 206 13.18 13.11 0.57
CA ALA A 206 14.59 13.38 0.24
C ALA A 206 15.55 12.49 1.05
N ASP A 207 15.17 12.16 2.29
CA ASP A 207 16.01 11.41 3.24
C ASP A 207 15.97 9.90 3.04
N GLY A 208 14.96 9.37 2.35
CA GLY A 208 14.84 7.92 2.14
C GLY A 208 15.88 7.36 1.18
N ASN A 209 16.29 6.12 1.43
CA ASN A 209 17.14 5.35 0.52
C ASN A 209 16.29 4.52 -0.44
N TYR A 210 16.33 4.82 -1.74
CA TYR A 210 15.45 4.18 -2.72
C TYR A 210 16.16 3.06 -3.48
N THR A 211 15.42 2.05 -3.89
CA THR A 211 15.92 0.97 -4.76
C THR A 211 15.27 1.01 -6.14
N LYS A 212 15.95 0.42 -7.12
CA LYS A 212 15.44 0.18 -8.49
C LYS A 212 15.67 -1.26 -8.94
N THR A 213 16.03 -2.13 -8.02
CA THR A 213 16.33 -3.53 -8.31
C THR A 213 15.04 -4.33 -8.25
N MET A 214 14.78 -5.13 -9.29
CA MET A 214 13.75 -6.16 -9.24
C MET A 214 14.37 -7.38 -8.57
N MET A 215 13.81 -7.78 -7.44
CA MET A 215 14.19 -8.98 -6.71
C MET A 215 13.16 -10.09 -6.99
N SER A 216 13.60 -11.34 -7.00
CA SER A 216 12.73 -12.50 -7.03
C SER A 216 13.02 -13.41 -5.85
N LEU A 217 11.95 -13.90 -5.22
CA LEU A 217 11.95 -14.98 -4.26
C LEU A 217 11.33 -16.19 -4.93
N ALA A 218 12.17 -17.12 -5.38
CA ALA A 218 11.73 -18.35 -6.03
C ALA A 218 11.66 -19.50 -5.01
N PRO A 219 10.60 -20.33 -5.02
CA PRO A 219 10.52 -21.48 -4.14
C PRO A 219 11.59 -22.52 -4.49
N ALA A 220 12.28 -23.08 -3.49
CA ALA A 220 13.34 -24.07 -3.72
C ALA A 220 12.81 -25.44 -4.22
N SER A 221 11.53 -25.71 -4.05
CA SER A 221 10.85 -26.92 -4.52
C SER A 221 9.34 -26.67 -4.68
N ARG A 222 8.58 -27.68 -5.11
CA ARG A 222 7.12 -27.61 -5.18
C ARG A 222 6.42 -27.89 -3.83
N GLN A 223 7.18 -28.21 -2.78
CA GLN A 223 6.60 -28.50 -1.47
C GLN A 223 6.02 -27.22 -0.83
N PRO A 224 4.82 -27.26 -0.22
CA PRO A 224 4.20 -26.08 0.40
C PRO A 224 5.05 -25.42 1.49
N THR A 225 5.90 -26.19 2.18
CA THR A 225 6.76 -25.73 3.29
C THR A 225 8.16 -25.32 2.84
N THR A 226 8.42 -25.26 1.53
CA THR A 226 9.75 -24.97 0.99
C THR A 226 10.26 -23.57 1.37
N ALA A 227 11.58 -23.46 1.53
CA ALA A 227 12.25 -22.17 1.63
C ALA A 227 12.23 -21.43 0.27
N TYR A 228 12.44 -20.12 0.32
CA TYR A 228 12.49 -19.22 -0.83
C TYR A 228 13.91 -18.68 -1.07
N GLY A 229 14.41 -18.85 -2.29
CA GLY A 229 15.69 -18.28 -2.72
C GLY A 229 15.52 -16.84 -3.22
N LEU A 230 16.15 -15.89 -2.54
CA LEU A 230 16.18 -14.48 -2.93
C LEU A 230 17.37 -14.24 -3.88
N ARG A 231 17.08 -13.70 -5.06
CA ARG A 231 18.07 -13.26 -6.06
C ARG A 231 17.64 -11.95 -6.72
N VAL A 232 18.60 -11.30 -7.37
CA VAL A 232 18.33 -10.20 -8.29
C VAL A 232 17.74 -10.78 -9.57
N ALA A 233 16.52 -10.37 -9.92
CA ALA A 233 15.88 -10.72 -11.19
C ALA A 233 16.28 -9.75 -12.30
N SER A 234 16.33 -8.44 -12.01
CA SER A 234 16.77 -7.45 -12.98
C SER A 234 17.26 -6.16 -12.32
N VAL A 235 18.29 -5.57 -12.94
CA VAL A 235 18.78 -4.21 -12.68
C VAL A 235 18.53 -3.25 -13.85
N SER A 236 17.94 -3.76 -14.94
CA SER A 236 17.71 -3.03 -16.21
C SER A 236 16.40 -2.22 -16.23
N GLY A 237 15.67 -2.19 -15.11
CA GLY A 237 14.45 -1.42 -14.96
C GLY A 237 14.65 0.10 -15.05
N PRO A 238 13.62 0.88 -14.71
CA PRO A 238 13.70 2.34 -14.72
C PRO A 238 15.00 2.89 -14.13
N ARG A 239 15.59 3.89 -14.80
CA ARG A 239 16.94 4.39 -14.49
C ARG A 239 17.05 5.00 -13.10
N VAL A 240 15.97 5.63 -12.66
CA VAL A 240 15.86 6.33 -11.37
C VAL A 240 15.13 5.42 -10.39
N PRO A 241 15.62 5.25 -9.15
CA PRO A 241 14.89 4.52 -8.11
C PRO A 241 13.72 5.36 -7.58
N PHE A 242 12.58 4.71 -7.32
CA PHE A 242 11.32 5.39 -7.00
C PHE A 242 10.39 4.51 -6.15
N ALA A 243 9.45 5.17 -5.48
CA ALA A 243 8.50 4.59 -4.54
C ALA A 243 7.11 5.23 -4.71
N GLY A 244 6.07 4.62 -4.14
CA GLY A 244 4.70 5.15 -4.13
C GLY A 244 4.03 5.12 -5.50
N PHE A 245 4.53 4.30 -6.40
CA PHE A 245 3.93 3.98 -7.70
C PHE A 245 2.91 2.85 -7.55
N THR A 246 2.16 2.58 -8.62
CA THR A 246 1.27 1.41 -8.70
C THR A 246 1.86 0.34 -9.61
N ALA A 247 1.62 -0.93 -9.29
CA ALA A 247 1.95 -2.06 -10.16
C ALA A 247 0.65 -2.85 -10.45
N THR A 248 0.14 -2.70 -11.67
CA THR A 248 -1.15 -3.28 -12.08
C THR A 248 -0.93 -4.45 -13.01
N GLN A 249 -1.46 -5.63 -12.67
CA GLN A 249 -1.39 -6.79 -13.54
C GLN A 249 -2.26 -6.57 -14.79
N LEU A 250 -1.69 -6.82 -15.97
CA LEU A 250 -2.39 -6.88 -17.25
C LEU A 250 -3.06 -8.26 -17.45
N PRO A 251 -4.04 -8.38 -18.37
CA PRO A 251 -4.62 -9.68 -18.70
C PRO A 251 -3.53 -10.70 -19.02
N ALA A 252 -3.58 -11.86 -18.35
CA ALA A 252 -2.62 -12.92 -18.58
C ALA A 252 -2.93 -13.63 -19.91
N SER A 253 -1.87 -13.93 -20.68
CA SER A 253 -1.96 -14.79 -21.85
C SER A 253 -1.82 -16.24 -21.40
N VAL A 254 -2.82 -17.07 -21.67
CA VAL A 254 -2.84 -18.48 -21.26
C VAL A 254 -2.74 -19.38 -22.49
N THR A 255 -1.85 -20.37 -22.43
CA THR A 255 -1.66 -21.37 -23.50
C THR A 255 -1.92 -22.76 -22.95
N ASN A 256 -2.61 -23.62 -23.73
CA ASN A 256 -2.81 -25.03 -23.41
C ASN A 256 -2.18 -25.89 -24.51
N ILE A 257 -1.11 -26.60 -24.18
CA ILE A 257 -0.44 -27.54 -25.08
C ILE A 257 -0.41 -28.89 -24.39
N SER A 258 -1.06 -29.89 -25.00
CA SER A 258 -1.03 -31.28 -24.53
C SER A 258 -1.45 -31.46 -23.06
N GLY A 259 -2.39 -30.65 -22.57
CA GLY A 259 -2.91 -30.71 -21.19
C GLY A 259 -2.08 -29.95 -20.15
N ALA A 260 -0.94 -29.36 -20.55
CA ALA A 260 -0.22 -28.40 -19.73
C ALA A 260 -0.73 -26.99 -20.03
N VAL A 261 -1.16 -26.28 -18.99
CA VAL A 261 -1.63 -24.89 -19.08
C VAL A 261 -0.56 -23.99 -18.49
N THR A 262 -0.03 -23.09 -19.31
CA THR A 262 0.98 -22.09 -18.90
C THR A 262 0.44 -20.68 -19.09
N GLN A 263 1.02 -19.72 -18.36
CA GLN A 263 0.66 -18.30 -18.49
C GLN A 263 1.87 -17.40 -18.67
N GLN A 264 1.62 -16.26 -19.31
CA GLN A 264 2.48 -15.08 -19.31
C GLN A 264 1.69 -13.90 -18.75
N ALA A 265 2.35 -13.02 -18.00
CA ALA A 265 1.71 -11.86 -17.39
C ALA A 265 2.59 -10.61 -17.51
N GLY A 266 1.95 -9.49 -17.83
CA GLY A 266 2.57 -8.17 -17.79
C GLY A 266 2.12 -7.39 -16.56
N PHE A 267 2.98 -6.52 -16.04
CA PHE A 267 2.64 -5.61 -14.93
C PHE A 267 3.04 -4.20 -15.31
N VAL A 268 2.07 -3.28 -15.27
CA VAL A 268 2.23 -1.87 -15.59
C VAL A 268 2.61 -1.09 -14.33
N PHE A 269 3.73 -0.40 -14.39
CA PHE A 269 4.24 0.49 -13.35
C PHE A 269 3.97 1.94 -13.74
N LEU A 270 3.22 2.66 -12.90
CA LEU A 270 2.79 4.04 -13.15
C LEU A 270 3.05 4.96 -11.97
N GLY A 271 3.53 6.17 -12.27
CA GLY A 271 3.75 7.26 -11.32
C GLY A 271 4.79 6.94 -10.26
N GLY A 272 4.58 7.49 -9.06
CA GLY A 272 5.50 7.45 -7.94
C GLY A 272 6.43 8.66 -7.86
N HIS A 273 7.39 8.57 -6.94
CA HIS A 273 8.33 9.64 -6.65
C HIS A 273 9.71 9.08 -6.31
N SER A 274 10.73 9.90 -6.59
CA SER A 274 12.11 9.73 -6.16
C SER A 274 12.42 10.73 -5.04
N GLN A 275 13.67 10.76 -4.58
CA GLN A 275 14.14 11.73 -3.58
C GLN A 275 13.88 13.20 -3.93
N ARG A 276 13.77 13.54 -5.23
CA ARG A 276 13.75 14.94 -5.69
C ARG A 276 12.68 15.26 -6.73
N ALA A 277 11.97 14.27 -7.24
CA ALA A 277 11.05 14.46 -8.36
C ALA A 277 9.99 13.36 -8.42
N PHE A 278 8.83 13.71 -8.98
CA PHE A 278 7.79 12.76 -9.32
C PHE A 278 8.07 12.13 -10.69
N ILE A 279 7.68 10.87 -10.82
CA ILE A 279 7.71 10.18 -12.10
C ILE A 279 6.51 10.66 -12.93
N ASN A 280 6.76 11.01 -14.19
CA ASN A 280 5.71 11.49 -15.09
C ASN A 280 4.65 10.41 -15.36
N MET A 281 3.46 10.84 -15.79
CA MET A 281 2.40 9.94 -16.23
C MET A 281 2.38 9.75 -17.76
N SER A 282 3.41 10.22 -18.48
CA SER A 282 3.51 10.10 -19.94
C SER A 282 4.27 8.85 -20.39
N THR A 283 4.79 8.05 -19.47
CA THR A 283 5.44 6.77 -19.76
C THR A 283 5.04 5.73 -18.72
N ALA A 284 4.69 4.52 -19.18
CA ALA A 284 4.56 3.34 -18.34
C ALA A 284 5.77 2.42 -18.53
N ALA A 285 6.26 1.82 -17.45
CA ALA A 285 7.17 0.68 -17.52
C ALA A 285 6.37 -0.61 -17.40
N VAL A 286 6.65 -1.60 -18.24
CA VAL A 286 5.96 -2.89 -18.24
C VAL A 286 6.96 -3.98 -17.92
N TRP A 287 6.74 -4.68 -16.82
CA TRP A 287 7.48 -5.87 -16.43
C TRP A 287 6.78 -7.11 -16.98
N SER A 288 7.49 -7.94 -17.74
CA SER A 288 6.94 -9.14 -18.38
C SER A 288 7.49 -10.41 -17.74
N LEU A 289 6.60 -11.34 -17.42
CA LEU A 289 6.91 -12.67 -16.88
C LEU A 289 6.39 -13.75 -17.83
N PRO A 290 7.15 -14.86 -17.99
CA PRO A 290 8.34 -15.27 -17.23
C PRO A 290 9.67 -14.67 -17.71
N GLU A 291 9.68 -13.83 -18.74
CA GLU A 291 10.91 -13.37 -19.40
C GLU A 291 11.80 -12.48 -18.51
N GLU A 292 11.27 -12.00 -17.37
CA GLU A 292 11.95 -11.09 -16.45
C GLU A 292 12.54 -9.87 -17.17
N SER A 293 11.71 -9.25 -18.02
CA SER A 293 12.12 -8.19 -18.93
C SER A 293 11.28 -6.92 -18.78
N TRP A 294 11.93 -5.78 -19.01
CA TRP A 294 11.32 -4.46 -18.99
C TRP A 294 11.07 -3.96 -20.41
N SER A 295 9.89 -3.41 -20.63
CA SER A 295 9.58 -2.59 -21.80
C SER A 295 8.96 -1.26 -21.36
N TYR A 296 8.92 -0.28 -22.26
CA TYR A 296 8.45 1.07 -21.96
C TYR A 296 7.42 1.50 -23.00
N VAL A 297 6.37 2.15 -22.51
CA VAL A 297 5.21 2.55 -23.31
C VAL A 297 4.99 4.03 -23.15
N ASN A 298 5.01 4.77 -24.26
CA ASN A 298 4.65 6.19 -24.26
C ASN A 298 3.14 6.34 -24.21
N ILE A 299 2.66 7.23 -23.35
CA ILE A 299 1.24 7.49 -23.14
C ILE A 299 0.90 8.87 -23.72
N GLN A 300 -0.11 8.90 -24.57
CA GLN A 300 -0.60 10.13 -25.18
C GLN A 300 -1.48 10.92 -24.21
N PRO A 301 -1.47 12.26 -24.26
CA PRO A 301 -2.40 13.09 -23.49
C PRO A 301 -3.85 12.88 -23.96
N PRO A 302 -4.85 13.39 -23.21
CA PRO A 302 -6.25 13.29 -23.61
C PRO A 302 -6.54 13.85 -25.01
N ALA A 303 -7.47 13.19 -25.71
CA ALA A 303 -7.87 13.60 -27.05
C ALA A 303 -8.61 14.95 -26.98
N GLY A 304 -8.10 15.97 -27.66
CA GLY A 304 -8.71 17.31 -27.70
C GLY A 304 -7.75 18.48 -27.55
N GLU A 305 -6.45 18.23 -27.30
CA GLU A 305 -5.48 19.31 -27.07
C GLU A 305 -4.23 19.13 -27.94
N GLN A 306 -4.00 20.09 -28.85
CA GLN A 306 -2.70 20.30 -29.47
C GLN A 306 -1.70 20.63 -28.35
N GLN A 307 -0.60 19.89 -28.25
CA GLN A 307 0.55 20.34 -27.46
C GLN A 307 1.00 21.71 -28.01
N PRO A 308 0.99 22.80 -27.21
CA PRO A 308 1.89 23.91 -27.50
C PRO A 308 3.28 23.39 -27.19
N GLY A 309 4.15 23.37 -28.20
CA GLY A 309 5.54 22.97 -28.01
C GLY A 309 6.21 23.77 -26.90
N ASN A 310 7.13 23.10 -26.19
CA ASN A 310 8.24 23.64 -25.42
C ASN A 310 7.95 24.93 -24.63
N GLU A 311 7.72 24.84 -23.31
CA GLU A 311 8.41 25.72 -22.33
C GLU A 311 7.98 25.46 -20.88
N LEU A 312 8.93 25.68 -19.96
CA LEU A 312 8.70 25.78 -18.52
C LEU A 312 7.70 26.92 -18.23
N ALA A 313 6.42 26.61 -18.05
CA ALA A 313 5.46 27.56 -17.50
C ALA A 313 5.33 27.38 -15.99
N VAL A 314 6.10 28.19 -15.26
CA VAL A 314 5.88 28.52 -13.85
C VAL A 314 4.43 28.96 -13.67
N ARG A 315 3.61 28.20 -12.93
CA ARG A 315 2.30 28.69 -12.47
C ARG A 315 2.50 29.56 -11.22
N GLN A 316 2.71 30.86 -11.42
CA GLN A 316 2.38 31.85 -10.42
C GLN A 316 0.92 32.27 -10.58
N GLY A 317 0.14 32.08 -9.51
CA GLY A 317 -0.95 32.95 -9.08
C GLY A 317 -2.16 33.17 -9.99
N GLY A 318 -3.34 32.73 -9.52
CA GLY A 318 -4.57 33.50 -9.69
C GLY A 318 -5.65 32.89 -10.58
N GLY A 319 -6.71 32.40 -9.92
CA GLY A 319 -8.12 32.37 -10.32
C GLY A 319 -8.50 32.36 -11.81
N GLY A 320 -9.01 31.22 -12.27
CA GLY A 320 -9.78 31.12 -13.51
C GLY A 320 -10.00 29.67 -13.94
N ALA A 321 -11.17 29.11 -13.62
CA ALA A 321 -11.60 27.80 -14.09
C ALA A 321 -12.00 27.85 -15.57
N ALA A 322 -11.02 27.82 -16.48
CA ALA A 322 -11.24 27.53 -17.90
C ALA A 322 -9.92 27.15 -18.60
N ALA A 323 -9.85 25.90 -19.08
CA ALA A 323 -8.89 25.39 -20.06
C ALA A 323 -7.39 25.52 -19.71
N ALA A 324 -7.00 25.04 -18.53
CA ALA A 324 -5.69 24.40 -18.43
C ALA A 324 -5.75 23.10 -19.26
N ALA A 325 -4.79 22.89 -20.15
CA ALA A 325 -4.63 21.62 -20.85
C ALA A 325 -4.85 20.48 -19.84
N ALA A 326 -5.84 19.61 -20.06
CA ALA A 326 -6.31 18.62 -19.09
C ALA A 326 -5.27 17.50 -18.96
N GLU A 327 -4.14 17.81 -18.33
CA GLU A 327 -3.02 16.92 -18.10
C GLU A 327 -3.28 16.07 -16.84
N VAL A 328 -2.88 14.80 -16.91
CA VAL A 328 -2.88 13.92 -15.73
C VAL A 328 -1.59 14.18 -14.96
N TYR A 329 -1.70 14.85 -13.80
CA TYR A 329 -0.50 15.19 -13.01
C TYR A 329 0.27 13.93 -12.56
N SER A 330 1.59 14.06 -12.55
CA SER A 330 2.50 13.16 -11.83
C SER A 330 2.04 12.98 -10.39
N ARG A 331 2.07 11.74 -9.88
CA ARG A 331 1.42 11.41 -8.60
C ARG A 331 2.05 10.23 -7.89
N SER A 332 2.02 10.26 -6.57
CA SER A 332 2.43 9.19 -5.67
C SER A 332 1.26 8.79 -4.76
N GLY A 333 1.24 7.55 -4.26
CA GLY A 333 0.21 7.09 -3.33
C GLY A 333 -1.19 6.93 -3.93
N HIS A 334 -1.29 6.89 -5.26
CA HIS A 334 -2.51 6.59 -5.99
C HIS A 334 -2.74 5.07 -6.03
N THR A 335 -3.94 4.66 -6.42
CA THR A 335 -4.22 3.28 -6.81
C THR A 335 -4.53 3.19 -8.28
N ALA A 336 -4.33 2.00 -8.84
CA ALA A 336 -4.64 1.70 -10.23
C ALA A 336 -5.25 0.30 -10.30
N VAL A 337 -6.34 0.17 -11.05
CA VAL A 337 -7.03 -1.10 -11.28
C VAL A 337 -7.24 -1.30 -12.77
N LEU A 338 -7.06 -2.54 -13.23
CA LEU A 338 -7.40 -2.93 -14.59
C LEU A 338 -8.93 -3.07 -14.70
N SER A 339 -9.54 -2.58 -15.78
CA SER A 339 -10.96 -2.81 -16.09
C SER A 339 -11.25 -4.29 -16.38
N GLU A 340 -12.50 -4.71 -16.22
CA GLU A 340 -12.89 -6.13 -16.36
C GLU A 340 -12.58 -6.68 -17.76
N ASP A 341 -12.71 -5.85 -18.79
CA ASP A 341 -12.41 -6.19 -20.18
C ASP A 341 -10.90 -6.15 -20.51
N GLY A 342 -10.06 -5.74 -19.56
CA GLY A 342 -8.63 -5.64 -19.72
C GLY A 342 -8.13 -4.52 -20.63
N ARG A 343 -9.00 -3.57 -21.02
CA ARG A 343 -8.69 -2.53 -22.01
C ARG A 343 -8.27 -1.19 -21.42
N SER A 344 -8.46 -0.99 -20.13
CA SER A 344 -8.12 0.28 -19.49
C SER A 344 -7.57 0.08 -18.09
N VAL A 345 -6.68 0.99 -17.68
CA VAL A 345 -6.26 1.12 -16.28
C VAL A 345 -6.90 2.37 -15.69
N VAL A 346 -7.71 2.19 -14.65
CA VAL A 346 -8.35 3.28 -13.93
C VAL A 346 -7.48 3.68 -12.74
N VAL A 347 -7.07 4.94 -12.71
CA VAL A 347 -6.20 5.53 -11.69
C VAL A 347 -7.02 6.44 -10.78
N LEU A 348 -6.89 6.25 -9.47
CA LEU A 348 -7.58 7.04 -8.46
C LEU A 348 -6.61 7.65 -7.45
N GLY A 349 -6.82 8.93 -7.18
CA GLY A 349 -6.19 9.70 -6.12
C GLY A 349 -4.70 9.93 -6.31
N GLY A 350 -4.00 9.99 -5.19
CA GLY A 350 -2.61 10.34 -5.07
C GLY A 350 -2.38 11.82 -4.76
N TRP A 351 -1.11 12.12 -4.51
CA TRP A 351 -0.62 13.44 -4.13
C TRP A 351 0.59 13.83 -4.99
N VAL A 352 0.90 15.13 -5.02
CA VAL A 352 2.02 15.72 -5.78
C VAL A 352 2.71 16.80 -4.96
N GLY A 353 4.04 16.82 -4.95
CA GLY A 353 4.84 17.67 -4.06
C GLY A 353 4.89 17.12 -2.64
N ASP A 354 3.79 17.24 -1.90
CA ASP A 354 3.61 16.75 -0.53
C ASP A 354 2.29 16.01 -0.37
N VAL A 355 2.14 15.30 0.76
CA VAL A 355 0.96 14.46 1.03
C VAL A 355 -0.34 15.25 1.24
N ASP A 356 -0.24 16.56 1.44
CA ASP A 356 -1.41 17.44 1.62
C ASP A 356 -1.94 17.96 0.28
N THR A 357 -1.14 17.93 -0.77
CA THR A 357 -1.50 18.45 -2.09
C THR A 357 -2.05 17.34 -3.01
N PRO A 358 -3.37 17.33 -3.31
CA PRO A 358 -3.95 16.31 -4.18
C PRO A 358 -3.43 16.39 -5.62
N ALA A 359 -3.19 15.23 -6.24
CA ALA A 359 -2.92 15.17 -7.66
C ALA A 359 -4.21 15.30 -8.46
N GLU A 360 -4.26 16.19 -9.45
CA GLU A 360 -5.44 16.39 -10.30
C GLU A 360 -5.25 15.78 -11.70
N PRO A 361 -6.33 15.30 -12.35
CA PRO A 361 -7.63 15.00 -11.75
C PRO A 361 -7.53 13.83 -10.76
N GLN A 362 -8.50 13.70 -9.85
CA GLN A 362 -8.53 12.59 -8.89
C GLN A 362 -8.83 11.25 -9.55
N LEU A 363 -9.64 11.22 -10.61
CA LEU A 363 -9.92 10.04 -11.42
C LEU A 363 -9.43 10.24 -12.85
N ALA A 364 -8.58 9.34 -13.32
CA ALA A 364 -8.10 9.30 -14.71
C ALA A 364 -8.17 7.87 -15.23
N VAL A 365 -8.37 7.71 -16.54
CA VAL A 365 -8.42 6.41 -17.20
C VAL A 365 -7.36 6.35 -18.28
N LEU A 366 -6.50 5.34 -18.24
CA LEU A 366 -5.55 5.01 -19.27
C LEU A 366 -6.19 3.99 -20.21
N ASP A 367 -6.66 4.45 -21.36
CA ASP A 367 -7.16 3.57 -22.40
C ASP A 367 -5.96 2.90 -23.11
N MET A 368 -5.91 1.57 -23.09
CA MET A 368 -4.83 0.77 -23.67
C MET A 368 -5.26 0.25 -25.03
N GLY A 369 -4.59 0.70 -26.09
CA GLY A 369 -4.79 0.14 -27.42
C GLY A 369 -3.91 -1.08 -27.70
N GLN A 370 -4.18 -1.75 -28.83
CA GLN A 370 -3.49 -2.99 -29.23
C GLN A 370 -1.99 -2.82 -29.47
N ALA A 371 -1.56 -1.60 -29.84
CA ALA A 371 -0.15 -1.25 -29.94
C ALA A 371 0.23 -0.36 -28.75
N TYR A 372 1.42 -0.56 -28.18
CA TYR A 372 1.94 0.29 -27.10
C TYR A 372 1.96 1.79 -27.48
N SER A 373 2.13 2.13 -28.78
CA SER A 373 2.05 3.51 -29.26
C SER A 373 0.66 4.16 -29.22
N SER A 374 -0.38 3.41 -28.85
CA SER A 374 -1.78 3.86 -28.88
C SER A 374 -2.39 4.09 -27.50
N TRP A 375 -1.60 3.97 -26.43
CA TRP A 375 -2.07 4.21 -25.06
C TRP A 375 -2.34 5.70 -24.85
N ARG A 376 -3.45 6.02 -24.19
CA ARG A 376 -3.92 7.41 -24.06
C ARG A 376 -4.65 7.65 -22.75
N TRP A 377 -4.40 8.80 -22.14
CA TRP A 377 -5.20 9.28 -21.03
C TRP A 377 -6.59 9.74 -21.46
N ARG A 378 -7.59 9.48 -20.63
CA ARG A 378 -8.93 10.03 -20.70
C ARG A 378 -9.31 10.50 -19.32
N ILE A 379 -9.92 11.68 -19.24
CA ILE A 379 -10.37 12.26 -17.98
C ILE A 379 -11.90 12.21 -17.97
N PRO A 380 -12.52 11.39 -17.11
CA PRO A 380 -13.97 11.38 -16.94
C PRO A 380 -14.47 12.76 -16.51
N THR A 381 -15.61 13.18 -17.06
CA THR A 381 -16.26 14.45 -16.72
C THR A 381 -16.75 14.46 -15.27
N ALA A 382 -17.25 13.31 -14.79
CA ALA A 382 -17.57 13.10 -13.40
C ALA A 382 -16.30 12.76 -12.61
N GLN A 383 -15.96 13.60 -11.63
CA GLN A 383 -14.85 13.39 -10.71
C GLN A 383 -15.40 13.08 -9.30
N PRO A 384 -14.68 12.29 -8.48
CA PRO A 384 -15.05 12.06 -7.10
C PRO A 384 -15.18 13.38 -6.33
N GLU A 385 -16.26 13.54 -5.57
CA GLU A 385 -16.47 14.71 -4.72
C GLU A 385 -15.65 14.61 -3.43
N GLY A 386 -15.31 15.78 -2.85
CA GLY A 386 -14.62 15.89 -1.56
C GLY A 386 -13.11 16.10 -1.69
N PRO A 387 -12.36 15.97 -0.57
CA PRO A 387 -10.90 16.09 -0.59
C PRO A 387 -10.29 14.92 -1.38
N GLY A 388 -9.10 15.15 -1.93
CA GLY A 388 -8.34 14.09 -2.56
C GLY A 388 -7.93 12.99 -1.58
N ILE A 389 -7.55 11.84 -2.11
CA ILE A 389 -7.24 10.65 -1.31
C ILE A 389 -5.93 10.00 -1.73
N TYR A 390 -5.13 9.52 -0.78
CA TYR A 390 -3.93 8.75 -1.06
C TYR A 390 -3.70 7.61 -0.06
N GLY A 391 -2.83 6.67 -0.42
CA GLY A 391 -2.51 5.50 0.41
C GLY A 391 -3.73 4.60 0.67
N HIS A 392 -4.80 4.77 -0.12
CA HIS A 392 -5.96 3.89 -0.11
C HIS A 392 -5.65 2.61 -0.89
N GLY A 393 -6.45 1.59 -0.68
CA GLY A 393 -6.44 0.37 -1.47
C GLY A 393 -7.61 0.41 -2.43
N ALA A 394 -7.41 -0.13 -3.62
CA ALA A 394 -8.50 -0.33 -4.56
C ALA A 394 -8.35 -1.67 -5.27
N ALA A 395 -9.49 -2.26 -5.63
CA ALA A 395 -9.51 -3.36 -6.58
C ALA A 395 -10.82 -3.37 -7.37
N LEU A 396 -10.79 -4.09 -8.48
CA LEU A 396 -11.96 -4.37 -9.28
C LEU A 396 -12.74 -5.55 -8.69
N LEU A 397 -14.05 -5.37 -8.52
CA LEU A 397 -15.02 -6.41 -8.22
C LEU A 397 -15.82 -6.77 -9.49
N PRO A 398 -16.44 -7.95 -9.55
CA PRO A 398 -17.28 -8.35 -10.68
C PRO A 398 -18.36 -7.32 -11.02
N GLY A 399 -18.63 -7.13 -12.32
CA GLY A 399 -19.56 -6.10 -12.80
C GLY A 399 -18.93 -4.74 -13.02
N ASN A 400 -17.60 -4.70 -13.24
CA ASN A 400 -16.80 -3.50 -13.45
C ASN A 400 -16.93 -2.44 -12.33
N VAL A 401 -16.99 -2.90 -11.07
CA VAL A 401 -17.11 -2.01 -9.90
C VAL A 401 -15.78 -1.88 -9.19
N MET A 402 -15.22 -0.67 -9.15
CA MET A 402 -14.02 -0.40 -8.36
C MET A 402 -14.40 -0.18 -6.89
N MET A 403 -13.91 -1.05 -6.02
CA MET A 403 -13.98 -0.90 -4.57
C MET A 403 -12.76 -0.12 -4.09
N VAL A 404 -12.99 0.88 -3.25
CA VAL A 404 -11.96 1.74 -2.64
C VAL A 404 -12.10 1.69 -1.12
N TYR A 405 -11.00 1.48 -0.41
CA TYR A 405 -11.01 1.41 1.04
C TYR A 405 -9.74 1.97 1.68
N GLY A 406 -9.91 2.53 2.87
CA GLY A 406 -8.81 3.09 3.66
C GLY A 406 -8.21 4.32 2.99
N GLY A 407 -6.92 4.55 3.22
CA GLY A 407 -6.24 5.77 2.79
C GLY A 407 -6.64 7.01 3.59
N TRP A 408 -6.04 8.12 3.21
CA TRP A 408 -6.11 9.37 3.96
C TRP A 408 -6.48 10.52 3.04
N GLU A 409 -7.08 11.54 3.62
CA GLU A 409 -7.54 12.73 2.92
C GLU A 409 -6.43 13.77 2.81
N THR A 410 -6.16 14.23 1.59
CA THR A 410 -5.30 15.38 1.32
C THR A 410 -5.96 16.64 1.89
N GLN A 411 -5.23 17.49 2.63
CA GLN A 411 -5.80 18.69 3.25
C GLN A 411 -5.51 19.95 2.43
N ALA A 412 -6.46 20.89 2.37
CA ALA A 412 -6.15 22.23 1.86
C ALA A 412 -5.16 22.96 2.79
N PRO A 413 -4.28 23.83 2.28
CA PRO A 413 -3.34 24.61 3.10
C PRO A 413 -4.09 25.38 4.19
N GLY A 414 -3.84 25.07 5.47
CA GLY A 414 -4.44 25.73 6.64
C GLY A 414 -5.37 24.87 7.51
N GLY A 415 -5.63 23.61 7.15
CA GLY A 415 -6.34 22.65 8.00
C GLY A 415 -5.44 21.99 9.07
N ALA A 416 -6.01 21.61 10.22
CA ALA A 416 -5.30 20.77 11.19
C ALA A 416 -5.18 19.33 10.65
N LYS A 417 -3.95 18.79 10.67
CA LYS A 417 -3.47 17.39 10.47
C LYS A 417 -4.31 16.47 9.55
N ALA A 418 -3.65 15.88 8.53
CA ALA A 418 -4.23 14.87 7.64
C ALA A 418 -5.06 13.83 8.40
N LYS A 419 -6.35 13.73 8.06
CA LYS A 419 -7.29 12.82 8.71
C LYS A 419 -7.37 11.53 7.91
N ARG A 420 -7.19 10.41 8.61
CA ARG A 420 -7.39 9.09 8.02
C ARG A 420 -8.87 8.74 7.93
N GLN A 421 -9.27 8.04 6.86
CA GLN A 421 -10.60 7.42 6.83
C GLN A 421 -10.66 6.33 7.90
N ALA A 422 -11.45 6.58 8.95
CA ALA A 422 -11.53 5.72 10.14
C ALA A 422 -12.03 4.32 9.78
N GLU A 423 -11.75 3.34 10.65
CA GLU A 423 -12.23 1.94 10.52
C GLU A 423 -13.75 1.80 10.35
N THR A 424 -14.52 2.81 10.74
CA THR A 424 -15.98 2.85 10.61
C THR A 424 -16.47 3.23 9.20
N THR A 425 -15.56 3.62 8.31
CA THR A 425 -15.90 4.10 6.97
C THR A 425 -16.20 2.91 6.06
N ALA A 426 -17.36 2.95 5.41
CA ALA A 426 -17.71 2.00 4.36
C ALA A 426 -16.64 2.02 3.26
N PRO A 427 -16.35 0.88 2.61
CA PRO A 427 -15.75 0.94 1.28
C PRO A 427 -16.60 1.83 0.37
N ARG A 428 -15.94 2.60 -0.49
CA ARG A 428 -16.58 3.37 -1.56
C ARG A 428 -16.60 2.53 -2.82
N PHE A 429 -17.65 2.67 -3.63
CA PHE A 429 -17.81 1.93 -4.88
C PHE A 429 -17.98 2.91 -6.04
N LEU A 430 -17.24 2.68 -7.11
CA LEU A 430 -17.27 3.46 -8.35
C LEU A 430 -17.61 2.50 -9.50
N ASN A 431 -18.66 2.81 -10.25
CA ASN A 431 -18.97 2.09 -11.48
C ASN A 431 -18.05 2.62 -12.58
N LEU A 432 -17.28 1.73 -13.22
CA LEU A 432 -16.27 2.09 -14.22
C LEU A 432 -16.80 2.08 -15.65
#